data_AF-A0A0C9UPJ1-F1
#
_entry.id   AF-A0A0C9UPJ1-F1
#
_cell.length_a   1.000
_cell.length_b   1.000
_cell.length_c   1.000
_cell.angle_alpha   90.00
_cell.angle_beta   90.00
_cell.angle_gamma   90.00
#
_symmetry.space_group_name_H-M   'P 1'
#
loop_
_entity.id
_entity.type
_entity.pdbx_description
1 polymer ?
#
loop_
_entity_poly.entity_id
_entity_poly.type
_entity_poly.pdbx_seq_one_letter_code
_entity_poly.pdbx_strand_id
1 'polypeptide(L)'
;MASKILSPFVGPLTPSAIEEWLGQCEDGFTIYATTKNEKTPALTVEIQVRLTGTQLQEPSAAAWWSAGRKEFLKLESWAAFEKQIKARFMPKGYKLIALRTFFLCSQGRLPFLEYASILTEARNITGSTAITPTIYKYQLLFHPSDSPPSHHGLAGFQHRCYFC
;
A
#
# COMPACT_ATOMS: atom_id res chain seq x y z
N MET A 1 0.43 -12.55 -24.47
CA MET A 1 -0.65 -13.26 -23.74
C MET A 1 -0.67 -12.97 -22.24
N ALA A 2 0.47 -12.69 -21.59
CA ALA A 2 0.51 -12.31 -20.16
C ALA A 2 -0.27 -11.02 -19.82
N SER A 3 -0.26 -10.03 -20.72
CA SER A 3 -0.99 -8.76 -20.56
C SER A 3 -2.51 -8.87 -20.52
N LYS A 4 -3.08 -10.07 -20.82
CA LYS A 4 -4.52 -10.31 -20.71
C LYS A 4 -4.94 -10.74 -19.30
N ILE A 5 -3.99 -11.17 -18.46
CA ILE A 5 -4.27 -11.69 -17.12
C ILE A 5 -3.86 -10.66 -16.07
N LEU A 6 -2.72 -10.00 -16.27
CA LEU A 6 -2.15 -9.05 -15.32
C LEU A 6 -1.84 -7.72 -15.99
N SER A 7 -2.13 -6.64 -15.29
CA SER A 7 -1.74 -5.29 -15.67
C SER A 7 -0.24 -5.07 -15.44
N PRO A 8 0.45 -4.29 -16.29
CA PRO A 8 1.84 -3.94 -16.07
C PRO A 8 2.00 -2.99 -14.88
N PHE A 9 3.02 -3.23 -14.06
CA PHE A 9 3.45 -2.32 -13.02
C PHE A 9 4.52 -1.38 -13.56
N VAL A 10 4.12 -0.14 -13.81
CA VAL A 10 5.00 0.93 -14.29
C VAL A 10 5.52 1.84 -13.17
N GLY A 11 5.18 1.52 -11.91
CA GLY A 11 5.45 2.34 -10.75
C GLY A 11 4.26 3.22 -10.36
N PRO A 12 4.41 4.05 -9.31
CA PRO A 12 5.63 4.28 -8.52
C PRO A 12 5.93 3.15 -7.51
N LEU A 13 7.18 3.04 -7.04
CA LEU A 13 7.57 2.11 -5.97
C LEU A 13 7.15 2.60 -4.58
N THR A 14 5.87 2.88 -4.39
CA THR A 14 5.29 3.23 -3.08
C THR A 14 4.59 2.00 -2.47
N PRO A 15 4.48 1.93 -1.13
CA PRO A 15 3.75 0.83 -0.49
C PRO A 15 2.31 0.70 -0.98
N SER A 16 1.60 1.83 -1.15
CA SER A 16 0.23 1.88 -1.66
C SER A 16 0.12 1.29 -3.07
N ALA A 17 0.94 1.76 -4.01
CA ALA A 17 0.90 1.28 -5.40
C ALA A 17 1.29 -0.20 -5.52
N ILE A 18 2.25 -0.67 -4.72
CA ILE A 18 2.66 -2.09 -4.73
C ILE A 18 1.57 -2.97 -4.12
N GLU A 19 0.95 -2.58 -3.00
CA GLU A 19 -0.15 -3.36 -2.41
C GLU A 19 -1.37 -3.41 -3.34
N GLU A 20 -1.73 -2.29 -3.95
CA GLU A 20 -2.82 -2.24 -4.92
C GLU A 20 -2.55 -3.15 -6.13
N TRP A 21 -1.36 -3.05 -6.72
CA TRP A 21 -1.02 -3.85 -7.89
C TRP A 21 -0.91 -5.36 -7.58
N LEU A 22 -0.40 -5.74 -6.41
CA LEU A 22 -0.40 -7.14 -5.97
C LEU A 22 -1.83 -7.66 -5.80
N GLY A 23 -2.74 -6.85 -5.23
CA GLY A 23 -4.17 -7.19 -5.15
C GLY A 23 -4.80 -7.38 -6.53
N GLN A 24 -4.52 -6.49 -7.49
CA GLN A 24 -4.96 -6.65 -8.88
C GLN A 24 -4.41 -7.94 -9.52
N CYS A 25 -3.21 -8.39 -9.11
CA CYS A 25 -2.68 -9.67 -9.59
C CYS A 25 -3.46 -10.87 -9.04
N GLU A 26 -3.80 -10.86 -7.76
CA GLU A 26 -4.64 -11.89 -7.14
C GLU A 26 -6.04 -11.94 -7.77
N ASP A 27 -6.63 -10.78 -8.03
CA ASP A 27 -7.90 -10.67 -8.75
C ASP A 27 -7.78 -11.26 -10.16
N GLY A 28 -6.72 -10.93 -10.89
CA GLY A 28 -6.43 -11.49 -12.22
C GLY A 28 -6.31 -13.02 -12.21
N PHE A 29 -5.65 -13.59 -11.19
CA PHE A 29 -5.56 -15.04 -11.03
C PHE A 29 -6.91 -15.67 -10.70
N THR A 30 -7.73 -15.01 -9.88
CA THR A 30 -9.08 -15.48 -9.51
C THR A 30 -10.03 -15.44 -10.71
N ILE A 31 -9.98 -14.36 -11.49
CA ILE A 31 -10.74 -14.23 -12.75
C ILE A 31 -10.31 -15.31 -13.73
N TYR A 32 -9.01 -15.56 -13.89
CA TYR A 32 -8.55 -16.67 -14.73
C TYR A 32 -9.07 -18.02 -14.22
N ALA A 33 -9.02 -18.27 -12.91
CA ALA A 33 -9.48 -19.53 -12.33
C ALA A 33 -10.97 -19.79 -12.54
N THR A 34 -11.78 -18.74 -12.58
CA THR A 34 -13.24 -18.79 -12.78
C THR A 34 -13.67 -18.81 -14.24
N THR A 35 -12.90 -18.16 -15.13
CA THR A 35 -13.22 -18.04 -16.57
C THR A 35 -12.54 -19.09 -17.45
N LYS A 36 -11.62 -19.88 -16.90
CA LYS A 36 -10.96 -20.95 -17.65
C LYS A 36 -11.98 -21.98 -18.15
N ASN A 37 -11.84 -22.39 -19.41
CA ASN A 37 -12.52 -23.57 -19.92
C ASN A 37 -11.88 -24.83 -19.32
N GLU A 38 -12.64 -25.94 -19.20
CA GLU A 38 -12.14 -27.23 -18.66
C GLU A 38 -10.84 -27.74 -19.33
N LYS A 39 -10.61 -27.37 -20.60
CA LYS A 39 -9.41 -27.75 -21.35
C LYS A 39 -8.17 -26.90 -21.04
N THR A 40 -8.31 -25.84 -20.24
CA THR A 40 -7.24 -24.89 -19.94
C THR A 40 -6.61 -25.24 -18.59
N PRO A 41 -5.28 -25.45 -18.52
CA PRO A 41 -4.63 -25.79 -17.27
C PRO A 41 -4.77 -24.66 -16.23
N ALA A 42 -4.86 -25.06 -14.96
CA ALA A 42 -4.78 -24.12 -13.85
C ALA A 42 -3.41 -23.43 -13.82
N LEU A 43 -3.38 -22.18 -13.33
CA LEU A 43 -2.11 -21.50 -13.11
C LEU A 43 -1.39 -22.17 -11.95
N THR A 44 -0.24 -22.77 -12.23
CA THR A 44 0.67 -23.22 -11.19
C THR A 44 1.34 -22.00 -10.54
N VAL A 45 1.86 -22.15 -9.32
CA VAL A 45 2.58 -21.09 -8.61
C VAL A 45 3.73 -20.53 -9.46
N GLU A 46 4.47 -21.41 -10.15
CA GLU A 46 5.55 -20.99 -11.05
C GLU A 46 5.03 -20.06 -12.17
N ILE A 47 3.88 -20.37 -12.75
CA ILE A 47 3.27 -19.54 -13.81
C ILE A 47 2.79 -18.21 -13.23
N GLN A 48 2.16 -18.20 -12.05
CA GLN A 48 1.75 -16.97 -11.38
C GLN A 48 2.96 -16.04 -11.14
N VAL A 49 4.02 -16.56 -10.51
CA VAL A 49 5.26 -15.81 -10.25
C VAL A 49 5.88 -15.30 -11.55
N ARG A 50 5.91 -16.14 -12.58
CA ARG A 50 6.44 -15.75 -13.90
C ARG A 50 5.62 -14.64 -14.55
N LEU A 51 4.30 -14.75 -14.55
CA LEU A 51 3.41 -13.75 -15.12
C LEU A 51 3.61 -12.41 -14.41
N THR A 52 3.56 -12.40 -13.08
CA THR A 52 3.76 -11.21 -12.26
C THR A 52 5.13 -10.59 -12.52
N GLY A 53 6.19 -11.38 -12.47
CA GLY A 53 7.54 -10.90 -12.72
C GLY A 53 7.71 -10.26 -14.11
N THR A 54 7.08 -10.83 -15.15
CA THR A 54 7.11 -10.22 -16.50
C THR A 54 6.32 -8.93 -16.63
N GLN A 55 5.42 -8.64 -15.69
CA GLN A 55 4.65 -7.40 -15.66
C GLN A 55 5.33 -6.30 -14.83
N LEU A 56 6.45 -6.57 -14.15
CA LEU A 56 7.27 -5.54 -13.53
C LEU A 56 8.02 -4.75 -14.61
N GLN A 57 7.47 -3.58 -14.99
CA GLN A 57 8.03 -2.70 -16.02
C GLN A 57 8.74 -1.48 -15.46
N GLU A 58 8.51 -1.14 -14.19
CA GLU A 58 9.33 -0.15 -13.49
C GLU A 58 10.82 -0.58 -13.54
N PRO A 59 11.76 0.30 -13.95
CA PRO A 59 13.13 -0.10 -14.26
C PRO A 59 13.87 -0.86 -13.15
N SER A 60 13.76 -0.41 -11.89
CA SER A 60 14.43 -1.04 -10.76
C SER A 60 13.83 -2.42 -10.44
N ALA A 61 12.51 -2.54 -10.49
CA ALA A 61 11.78 -3.78 -10.29
C ALA A 61 12.02 -4.79 -11.42
N ALA A 62 12.06 -4.34 -12.66
CA ALA A 62 12.38 -5.17 -13.82
C ALA A 62 13.80 -5.74 -13.74
N ALA A 63 14.77 -4.91 -13.35
CA ALA A 63 16.15 -5.34 -13.14
C ALA A 63 16.27 -6.36 -11.99
N TRP A 64 15.61 -6.10 -10.86
CA TRP A 64 15.56 -7.01 -9.71
C TRP A 64 14.93 -8.36 -10.08
N TRP A 65 13.80 -8.36 -10.80
CA TRP A 65 13.17 -9.58 -11.30
C TRP A 65 14.12 -10.36 -12.20
N SER A 66 14.76 -9.69 -13.16
CA SER A 66 15.65 -10.34 -14.13
C SER A 66 16.84 -11.00 -13.45
N ALA A 67 17.40 -10.37 -12.41
CA ALA A 67 18.50 -10.92 -11.63
C ALA A 67 18.10 -12.13 -10.77
N GLY A 68 16.94 -12.07 -10.10
CA GLY A 68 16.49 -13.12 -9.16
C GLY A 68 15.55 -14.17 -9.74
N ARG A 69 15.15 -14.06 -11.02
CA ARG A 69 14.12 -14.91 -11.65
C ARG A 69 14.27 -16.40 -11.37
N LYS A 70 15.48 -16.94 -11.49
CA LYS A 70 15.73 -18.38 -11.29
C LYS A 70 15.46 -18.85 -9.87
N GLU A 71 15.62 -17.96 -8.89
CA GLU A 71 15.35 -18.26 -7.47
C GLU A 71 13.88 -18.05 -7.15
N PHE A 72 13.26 -17.00 -7.69
CA PHE A 72 11.84 -16.72 -7.49
C PHE A 72 10.93 -17.82 -8.06
N LEU A 73 11.32 -18.42 -9.19
CA LEU A 73 10.56 -19.53 -9.78
C LEU A 73 10.63 -20.83 -8.98
N LYS A 74 11.52 -20.94 -7.98
CA LYS A 74 11.59 -22.08 -7.05
C LYS A 74 10.70 -21.92 -5.82
N LEU A 75 10.04 -20.77 -5.67
CA LEU A 75 9.18 -20.51 -4.52
C LEU A 75 7.96 -21.42 -4.54
N GLU A 76 7.66 -22.01 -3.38
CA GLU A 76 6.58 -22.99 -3.22
C GLU A 76 5.18 -22.35 -3.18
N SER A 77 5.11 -21.04 -2.94
CA SER A 77 3.84 -20.31 -2.84
C SER A 77 3.92 -18.90 -3.39
N TRP A 78 2.76 -18.41 -3.85
CA TRP A 78 2.55 -17.01 -4.22
C TRP A 78 2.88 -16.06 -3.07
N ALA A 79 2.41 -16.37 -1.86
CA ALA A 79 2.67 -15.57 -0.66
C ALA A 79 4.17 -15.39 -0.35
N ALA A 80 5.00 -16.42 -0.63
CA ALA A 80 6.44 -16.30 -0.48
C ALA A 80 7.05 -15.30 -1.48
N PHE A 81 6.52 -15.25 -2.71
CA PHE A 81 6.95 -14.28 -3.71
C PHE A 81 6.51 -12.86 -3.38
N GLU A 82 5.26 -12.67 -2.94
CA GLU A 82 4.80 -11.37 -2.45
C GLU A 82 5.67 -10.84 -1.32
N LYS A 83 6.05 -11.71 -0.38
CA LYS A 83 6.92 -11.34 0.73
C LYS A 83 8.28 -10.82 0.23
N GLN A 84 8.83 -11.40 -0.83
CA GLN A 84 10.09 -10.93 -1.44
C GLN A 84 9.92 -9.55 -2.09
N ILE A 85 8.83 -9.32 -2.84
CA ILE A 85 8.52 -8.01 -3.42
C ILE A 85 8.39 -6.96 -2.31
N LYS A 86 7.56 -7.24 -1.30
CA LYS A 86 7.31 -6.36 -0.16
C LYS A 86 8.63 -6.06 0.58
N ALA A 87 9.43 -7.08 0.87
CA ALA A 87 10.72 -6.89 1.56
C ALA A 87 11.75 -6.09 0.75
N ARG A 88 11.70 -6.16 -0.58
CA ARG A 88 12.63 -5.44 -1.46
C ARG A 88 12.28 -3.97 -1.62
N PHE A 89 11.01 -3.67 -1.85
CA PHE A 89 10.58 -2.34 -2.31
C PHE A 89 9.85 -1.53 -1.24
N MET A 90 9.37 -2.15 -0.17
CA MET A 90 8.74 -1.40 0.92
C MET A 90 9.76 -0.98 1.97
N PRO A 91 9.71 0.28 2.45
CA PRO A 91 10.50 0.70 3.59
C PRO A 91 10.21 -0.15 4.82
N LYS A 92 11.24 -0.44 5.62
CA LYS A 92 11.05 -1.10 6.92
C LYS A 92 10.15 -0.22 7.80
N GLY A 93 9.11 -0.83 8.37
CA GLY A 93 8.15 -0.11 9.20
C GLY A 93 7.21 0.82 8.43
N TYR A 94 7.03 0.64 7.11
CA TYR A 94 6.11 1.46 6.31
C TYR A 94 4.69 1.56 6.91
N LYS A 95 4.18 0.50 7.54
CA LYS A 95 2.90 0.52 8.26
C LYS A 95 2.92 1.42 9.50
N LEU A 96 4.03 1.47 10.24
CA LEU A 96 4.19 2.39 11.37
C LEU A 96 4.30 3.84 10.88
N ILE A 97 4.97 4.06 9.75
CA ILE A 97 5.05 5.38 9.12
C ILE A 97 3.65 5.84 8.65
N ALA A 98 2.87 4.94 8.04
CA ALA A 98 1.50 5.22 7.64
C ALA A 98 0.61 5.51 8.86
N LEU A 99 0.70 4.71 9.92
CA LEU A 99 -0.02 4.94 11.18
C LEU A 99 0.33 6.30 11.80
N ARG A 100 1.62 6.63 11.85
CA ARG A 100 2.10 7.93 12.32
C ARG A 100 1.54 9.06 11.45
N THR A 101 1.55 8.89 10.14
CA THR A 101 0.99 9.86 9.19
C THR A 101 -0.49 10.06 9.46
N PHE A 102 -1.24 8.97 9.67
CA PHE A 102 -2.67 9.04 9.95
C PHE A 102 -2.99 9.88 11.20
N PHE A 103 -2.30 9.65 12.32
CA PHE A 103 -2.60 10.35 13.58
C PHE A 103 -1.99 11.75 13.69
N LEU A 104 -0.87 12.02 13.02
CA LEU A 104 -0.19 13.32 13.08
C LEU A 104 -0.57 14.25 11.93
N CYS A 105 -1.24 13.76 10.89
CA CYS A 105 -1.73 14.61 9.82
C CYS A 105 -2.88 15.47 10.34
N SER A 106 -2.72 16.79 10.19
CA SER A 106 -3.78 17.79 10.37
C SER A 106 -4.08 18.44 9.02
N GLN A 107 -5.32 18.90 8.83
CA GLN A 107 -5.70 19.55 7.57
C GLN A 107 -4.92 20.86 7.37
N GLY A 108 -4.83 21.71 8.40
CA GLY A 108 -4.09 22.96 8.36
C GLY A 108 -4.57 23.86 7.21
N ARG A 109 -3.70 24.10 6.22
CA ARG A 109 -4.02 24.88 5.00
C ARG A 109 -4.37 24.02 3.78
N LEU A 110 -4.36 22.69 3.92
CA LEU A 110 -4.67 21.79 2.80
C LEU A 110 -6.15 21.85 2.45
N PRO A 111 -6.50 21.76 1.15
CA PRO A 111 -7.86 21.47 0.74
C PRO A 111 -8.36 20.18 1.40
N PHE A 112 -9.64 20.17 1.80
CA PHE A 112 -10.22 19.03 2.50
C PHE A 112 -10.03 17.70 1.75
N LEU A 113 -10.16 17.71 0.42
CA LEU A 113 -9.98 16.52 -0.41
C LEU A 113 -8.54 15.99 -0.37
N GLU A 114 -7.54 16.86 -0.34
CA GLU A 114 -6.14 16.45 -0.23
C GLU A 114 -5.86 15.85 1.15
N TYR A 115 -6.35 16.50 2.22
CA TYR A 115 -6.26 15.96 3.58
C TYR A 115 -6.94 14.59 3.71
N ALA A 116 -8.17 14.46 3.22
CA ALA A 116 -8.90 13.19 3.25
C ALA A 116 -8.20 12.11 2.42
N SER A 117 -7.56 12.47 1.31
CA SER A 117 -6.78 11.53 0.50
C SER A 117 -5.56 11.01 1.26
N ILE A 118 -4.82 11.87 1.97
CA ILE A 118 -3.67 11.47 2.79
C ILE A 118 -4.11 10.50 3.90
N LEU A 119 -5.20 10.82 4.60
CA LEU A 119 -5.75 9.94 5.64
C LEU A 119 -6.24 8.60 5.07
N THR A 120 -6.88 8.62 3.90
CA THR A 120 -7.35 7.40 3.22
C THR A 120 -6.18 6.51 2.84
N GLU A 121 -5.13 7.07 2.25
CA GLU A 121 -3.93 6.33 1.86
C GLU A 121 -3.25 5.71 3.09
N ALA A 122 -3.05 6.50 4.15
CA ALA A 122 -2.47 6.01 5.40
C ALA A 122 -3.29 4.88 6.04
N ARG A 123 -4.63 4.98 5.98
CA ARG A 123 -5.54 3.93 6.43
C ARG A 123 -5.44 2.67 5.59
N ASN A 124 -5.39 2.79 4.27
CA ASN A 124 -5.29 1.65 3.36
C ASN A 124 -4.00 0.85 3.61
N ILE A 125 -2.86 1.53 3.76
CA ILE A 125 -1.56 0.90 4.04
C ILE A 125 -1.52 0.19 5.40
N THR A 126 -2.14 0.79 6.41
CA THR A 126 -2.14 0.22 7.77
C THR A 126 -3.12 -0.95 7.91
N GLY A 127 -4.23 -0.88 7.17
CA GLY A 127 -5.34 -1.83 7.23
C GLY A 127 -6.48 -1.35 8.12
N SER A 128 -7.69 -1.80 7.78
CA SER A 128 -8.95 -1.41 8.43
C SER A 128 -9.11 -1.91 9.86
N THR A 129 -8.30 -2.90 10.28
CA THR A 129 -8.25 -3.41 11.65
C THR A 129 -7.51 -2.46 12.60
N ALA A 130 -6.45 -1.82 12.11
CA ALA A 130 -5.67 -0.86 12.89
C ALA A 130 -6.34 0.52 12.95
N ILE A 131 -6.94 0.97 11.84
CA ILE A 131 -7.70 2.22 11.77
C ILE A 131 -9.15 1.88 11.42
N THR A 132 -9.95 1.74 12.47
CA THR A 132 -11.37 1.43 12.35
C THR A 132 -12.13 2.58 11.67
N PRO A 133 -13.31 2.33 11.07
CA PRO A 133 -14.13 3.38 10.48
C PRO A 133 -14.46 4.52 11.45
N THR A 134 -14.59 4.20 12.74
CA THR A 134 -14.85 5.17 13.81
C THR A 134 -13.64 6.08 14.03
N ILE A 135 -12.44 5.50 14.19
CA ILE A 135 -11.19 6.28 14.33
C ILE A 135 -10.97 7.16 13.09
N TYR A 136 -11.22 6.61 11.89
CA TYR A 136 -11.12 7.35 10.63
C TYR A 136 -12.01 8.59 10.60
N LYS A 137 -13.29 8.43 10.97
CA LYS A 137 -14.24 9.55 11.05
C LYS A 137 -13.82 10.59 12.08
N TYR A 138 -13.33 10.17 13.24
CA TYR A 138 -12.87 11.11 14.26
C TYR A 138 -11.69 11.95 13.78
N GLN A 139 -10.70 11.34 13.11
CA GLN A 139 -9.57 12.08 12.54
C GLN A 139 -10.02 13.09 11.47
N LEU A 140 -10.94 12.69 10.60
CA LEU A 140 -11.49 13.58 9.57
C LEU A 140 -12.23 14.79 10.15
N LEU A 141 -13.01 14.60 11.22
CA LEU A 141 -13.89 15.64 11.78
C LEU A 141 -13.19 16.55 12.78
N PHE A 142 -12.25 16.01 13.58
CA PHE A 142 -11.75 16.70 14.78
C PHE A 142 -10.25 17.06 14.74
N HIS A 143 -9.50 16.66 13.71
CA HIS A 143 -8.11 17.11 13.48
C HIS A 143 -7.87 18.10 12.31
N PRO A 144 -8.81 18.99 11.91
CA PRO A 144 -8.54 19.93 10.82
C PRO A 144 -7.66 21.15 11.21
N SER A 145 -7.44 21.46 12.48
CA SER A 145 -6.71 22.68 12.89
C SER A 145 -5.52 22.41 13.82
N ASP A 146 -4.31 22.55 13.27
CA ASP A 146 -3.15 23.03 14.02
C ASP A 146 -2.57 24.24 13.28
N SER A 147 -3.10 25.42 13.58
CA SER A 147 -2.38 26.67 13.31
C SER A 147 -1.77 27.12 14.63
N PRO A 148 -0.42 27.17 14.78
CA PRO A 148 0.14 27.97 15.85
C PRO A 148 -0.14 29.45 15.52
N PRO A 149 -0.71 30.25 16.43
CA PRO A 149 -0.86 31.67 16.19
C PRO A 149 0.54 32.31 16.22
N SER A 150 0.98 32.80 15.07
CA SER A 150 2.15 33.68 15.00
C SER A 150 1.76 35.09 15.49
N HIS A 151 2.41 35.47 16.60
CA HIS A 151 2.69 36.83 17.10
C HIS A 151 1.55 37.69 17.66
N HIS A 152 1.41 37.70 18.99
CA HIS A 152 1.68 38.80 19.93
C HIS A 152 0.75 38.74 21.16
N GLY A 153 1.34 38.73 22.37
CA GLY A 153 0.66 39.18 23.61
C GLY A 153 0.21 38.08 24.58
N LEU A 154 1.04 37.87 25.61
CA LEU A 154 0.73 37.56 27.02
C LEU A 154 -0.48 36.67 27.41
N ALA A 155 -0.15 35.74 28.31
CA ALA A 155 -0.97 35.10 29.36
C ALA A 155 -1.70 33.78 29.05
N GLY A 156 -1.12 32.70 29.58
CA GLY A 156 -1.80 31.68 30.39
C GLY A 156 -2.78 30.73 29.70
N PHE A 157 -2.42 29.46 29.58
CA PHE A 157 -3.03 28.37 30.36
C PHE A 157 -2.30 27.04 30.07
N GLN A 158 -1.53 26.57 31.05
CA GLN A 158 -1.16 25.17 31.18
C GLN A 158 -2.44 24.34 31.39
N HIS A 159 -2.62 23.27 30.61
CA HIS A 159 -2.92 21.91 31.07
C HIS A 159 -3.56 21.08 29.94
N ARG A 160 -2.85 20.04 29.48
CA ARG A 160 -3.32 18.63 29.48
C ARG A 160 -2.49 17.80 28.50
N CYS A 161 -1.51 17.10 29.05
CA CYS A 161 -1.12 15.76 28.60
C CYS A 161 -0.70 15.02 29.87
N TYR A 162 -1.65 14.36 30.52
CA TYR A 162 -1.38 13.26 31.45
C TYR A 162 -1.72 11.99 30.71
N PHE A 163 -0.72 11.15 30.49
CA PHE A 163 -0.90 9.70 30.37
C PHE A 163 0.33 9.04 31.01
N CYS A 164 0.10 8.52 32.22
CA CYS A 164 0.71 7.26 32.65
C CYS A 164 -0.08 6.12 32.00
#